data_AF-A0A818ES03-F1
#
_entry.id   AF-A0A818ES03-F1
#
_cell.length_a   1.000
_cell.length_b   1.000
_cell.length_c   1.000
_cell.angle_alpha   90.00
_cell.angle_beta   90.00
_cell.angle_gamma   90.00
#
_symmetry.space_group_name_H-M   'P 1'
#
loop_
_entity.id
_entity.type
_entity.pdbx_description
1 polymer ?
#
loop_
_entity_poly.entity_id
_entity_poly.type
_entity_poly.pdbx_seq_one_letter_code
_entity_poly.pdbx_strand_id
1 'polypeptide(L)'
;MEFPFDINAVLPHEITMINGDYRILNHGQTARILASEKLTSIIDVMGEASYKAQGLPGPVTTARKFRITDHRLYLVKNSTDNNNLGSVVGLLKVGTKHLFVYDSHGQVHERTPLG
;
A
#
# COMPACT_ATOMS: atom_id res chain seq x y z
N MET A 1 -0.38 -10.00 -10.10
CA MET A 1 -0.21 -8.97 -11.13
C MET A 1 1.26 -8.88 -11.49
N GLU A 2 1.55 -9.04 -12.78
CA GLU A 2 2.92 -9.07 -13.31
C GLU A 2 3.34 -7.68 -13.78
N PHE A 3 4.64 -7.40 -13.72
CA PHE A 3 5.25 -6.13 -14.12
C PHE A 3 6.44 -6.42 -15.05
N PRO A 4 6.86 -5.48 -15.90
CA PRO A 4 7.96 -5.67 -16.85
C PRO A 4 9.35 -5.59 -16.17
N PHE A 5 9.44 -5.91 -14.88
CA PHE A 5 10.65 -5.89 -14.08
C PHE A 5 10.54 -6.88 -12.92
N ASP A 6 11.68 -7.28 -12.38
CA ASP A 6 11.78 -8.19 -11.24
C ASP A 6 11.14 -7.57 -9.97
N ILE A 7 10.02 -8.15 -9.53
CA ILE A 7 9.31 -7.78 -8.30
C ILE A 7 10.10 -8.22 -7.07
N ASN A 8 10.82 -9.33 -7.13
CA ASN A 8 11.61 -9.82 -6.00
C ASN A 8 12.75 -8.87 -5.64
N ALA A 9 13.29 -8.14 -6.61
CA ALA A 9 14.28 -7.09 -6.38
C ALA A 9 13.70 -5.81 -5.75
N VAL A 10 12.39 -5.54 -5.93
CA VAL A 10 11.71 -4.34 -5.42
C VAL A 10 11.04 -4.61 -4.07
N LEU A 11 10.38 -5.76 -3.93
CA LEU A 11 9.67 -6.19 -2.73
C LEU A 11 10.47 -7.36 -2.13
N PRO A 12 11.31 -7.13 -1.11
CA PRO A 12 12.25 -8.13 -0.61
C PRO A 12 11.54 -9.32 0.05
N HIS A 13 10.38 -9.07 0.67
CA HIS A 13 9.63 -10.04 1.46
C HIS A 13 8.27 -10.34 0.84
N GLU A 14 7.68 -11.48 1.19
CA GLU A 14 6.32 -11.86 0.79
C GLU A 14 5.33 -10.74 1.10
N ILE A 15 5.42 -10.15 2.31
CA ILE A 15 4.69 -8.94 2.69
C ILE A 15 5.70 -7.83 2.95
N THR A 16 5.62 -6.76 2.18
CA THR A 16 6.49 -5.58 2.31
C THR A 16 5.66 -4.39 2.79
N MET A 17 6.00 -3.87 3.97
CA MET A 17 5.40 -2.66 4.54
C MET A 17 6.19 -1.42 4.10
N ILE A 18 5.46 -0.38 3.67
CA ILE A 18 6.00 0.85 3.11
C ILE A 18 5.30 2.04 3.77
N ASN A 19 6.06 3.06 4.17
CA ASN A 19 5.54 4.35 4.63
C ASN A 19 5.44 5.36 3.47
N GLY A 20 4.73 6.48 3.66
CA GLY A 20 4.60 7.53 2.65
C GLY A 20 5.94 8.09 2.13
N ASP A 21 7.00 8.06 2.94
CA ASP A 21 8.37 8.42 2.56
C ASP A 21 9.14 7.33 1.78
N TYR A 22 8.47 6.23 1.43
CA TYR A 22 8.96 5.04 0.72
C TYR A 22 10.08 4.31 1.47
N ARG A 23 10.13 4.46 2.79
CA ARG A 23 10.92 3.58 3.65
C ARG A 23 10.22 2.24 3.76
N ILE A 24 10.94 1.17 3.44
CA ILE A 24 10.52 -0.18 3.82
C ILE A 24 10.82 -0.37 5.30
N LEU A 25 9.79 -0.76 6.05
CA LEU A 25 9.92 -1.17 7.43
C LEU A 25 9.94 -2.70 7.50
N ASN A 26 11.07 -3.25 7.95
CA ASN A 26 11.19 -4.64 8.35
C ASN A 26 11.11 -4.73 9.88
N HIS A 27 10.56 -5.82 10.41
CA HIS A 27 10.69 -6.13 11.83
C HIS A 27 12.20 -6.26 12.17
N GLY A 28 12.76 -5.26 12.86
CA GLY A 28 14.11 -5.31 13.42
C GLY A 28 15.30 -4.97 12.50
N GLN A 29 15.11 -4.39 11.31
CA GLN A 29 16.23 -3.97 10.43
C GLN A 29 16.17 -2.49 10.01
N THR A 30 17.33 -1.95 9.63
CA THR A 30 17.50 -0.59 9.12
C THR A 30 16.60 -0.33 7.91
N ALA A 31 15.82 0.75 7.98
CA ALA A 31 14.93 1.16 6.90
C ALA A 31 15.72 1.45 5.62
N ARG A 32 15.35 0.79 4.51
CA ARG A 32 15.89 1.06 3.18
C ARG A 32 14.94 1.99 2.42
N ILE A 33 15.47 3.05 1.82
CA ILE A 33 14.71 3.91 0.90
C ILE A 33 14.64 3.23 -0.46
N LEU A 34 13.43 2.93 -0.94
CA LEU A 34 13.18 2.34 -2.27
C LEU A 34 12.49 3.30 -3.23
N ALA A 35 12.67 4.62 -3.05
CA ALA A 35 12.13 5.64 -3.93
C ALA A 35 12.60 5.46 -5.39
N SER A 36 11.89 4.60 -6.11
CA SER A 36 12.17 4.15 -7.46
C SER A 36 10.89 4.23 -8.28
N GLU A 37 11.05 4.46 -9.58
CA GLU A 37 9.93 4.49 -10.53
C GLU A 37 9.16 3.16 -10.55
N LYS A 38 9.85 2.04 -10.31
CA LYS A 38 9.25 0.70 -10.20
C LYS A 38 8.24 0.61 -9.06
N LEU A 39 8.58 1.11 -7.87
CA LEU A 39 7.67 1.08 -6.72
C LEU A 39 6.47 2.02 -6.94
N THR A 40 6.69 3.20 -7.50
CA THR A 40 5.63 4.13 -7.91
C THR A 40 4.66 3.42 -8.86
N SER A 41 5.19 2.74 -9.88
CA SER A 41 4.39 1.98 -10.85
C SER A 41 3.58 0.86 -10.17
N ILE A 42 4.16 0.09 -9.25
CA ILE A 42 3.42 -0.94 -8.50
C ILE A 42 2.23 -0.31 -7.77
N ILE A 43 2.45 0.77 -7.02
CA ILE A 43 1.37 1.41 -6.23
C ILE A 43 0.26 1.93 -7.13
N ASP A 44 0.62 2.59 -8.24
CA ASP A 44 -0.37 3.16 -9.15
C ASP A 44 -1.18 2.07 -9.88
N VAL A 45 -0.55 1.01 -10.38
CA VAL A 45 -1.27 -0.08 -11.06
C VAL A 45 -2.14 -0.87 -10.07
N MET A 46 -1.64 -1.15 -8.86
CA MET A 46 -2.45 -1.81 -7.83
C MET A 46 -3.61 -0.93 -7.34
N GLY A 47 -3.39 0.38 -7.23
CA GLY A 47 -4.43 1.37 -6.94
C GLY A 47 -5.49 1.44 -8.03
N GLU A 48 -5.07 1.39 -9.30
CA GLU A 48 -5.92 1.33 -10.49
C GLU A 48 -6.78 0.05 -10.48
N ALA A 49 -6.19 -1.11 -10.19
CA ALA A 49 -6.92 -2.37 -10.07
C ALA A 49 -7.94 -2.34 -8.92
N SER A 50 -7.55 -1.80 -7.78
CA SER A 50 -8.37 -1.74 -6.57
C SER A 50 -9.63 -0.89 -6.75
N TYR A 51 -9.54 0.29 -7.38
CA TYR A 51 -10.73 1.15 -7.56
C TYR A 51 -11.69 0.58 -8.60
N LYS A 52 -11.18 -0.06 -9.68
CA LYS A 52 -12.01 -0.76 -10.67
C LYS A 52 -12.80 -1.89 -10.03
N ALA A 53 -12.14 -2.71 -9.21
CA ALA A 53 -12.78 -3.80 -8.49
C ALA A 53 -13.89 -3.33 -7.53
N GLN A 54 -13.75 -2.13 -6.97
CA GLN A 54 -14.73 -1.51 -6.06
C GLN A 54 -15.80 -0.67 -6.79
N GLY A 55 -15.71 -0.48 -8.12
CA GLY A 55 -16.63 0.38 -8.87
C GLY A 55 -16.56 1.87 -8.49
N LEU A 56 -15.39 2.33 -8.03
CA LEU A 56 -15.19 3.74 -7.65
C LEU A 56 -15.00 4.63 -8.89
N PRO A 57 -15.28 5.94 -8.80
CA PRO A 57 -15.10 6.87 -9.93
C PRO A 57 -13.63 7.17 -10.27
N GLY A 58 -12.68 6.76 -9.42
CA GLY A 58 -11.25 6.91 -9.69
C GLY A 58 -10.38 6.38 -8.54
N PRO A 59 -9.05 6.32 -8.73
CA PRO A 59 -8.15 5.72 -7.75
C PRO A 59 -8.04 6.55 -6.47
N VAL A 60 -8.40 5.93 -5.34
CA VAL A 60 -8.22 6.49 -3.99
C VAL A 60 -6.81 6.23 -3.43
N THR A 61 -6.05 5.35 -4.07
CA THR A 61 -4.65 5.04 -3.75
C THR A 61 -3.82 5.31 -5.00
N THR A 62 -2.89 6.26 -4.91
CA THR A 62 -1.87 6.52 -5.93
C THR A 62 -0.56 6.80 -5.23
N ALA A 63 0.56 6.56 -5.91
CA ALA A 63 1.89 6.83 -5.43
C ALA A 63 2.05 8.29 -4.98
N ARG A 64 1.48 9.24 -5.75
CA ARG A 64 1.46 10.67 -5.43
C ARG A 64 0.68 10.98 -4.15
N LYS A 65 -0.55 10.46 -4.01
CA LYS A 65 -1.38 10.69 -2.80
C LYS A 65 -0.73 10.05 -1.57
N PHE A 66 -0.12 8.89 -1.74
CA PHE A 66 0.54 8.16 -0.66
C PHE A 66 1.78 8.88 -0.12
N ARG A 67 2.57 9.54 -0.99
CA ARG A 67 3.79 10.26 -0.56
C ARG A 67 3.56 11.41 0.43
N ILE A 68 2.35 11.96 0.43
CA ILE A 68 2.00 13.14 1.22
C ILE A 68 1.15 12.80 2.45
N THR A 69 1.03 11.51 2.80
CA THR A 69 0.28 11.06 3.98
C THR A 69 1.17 10.28 4.95
N ASP A 70 0.67 10.13 6.17
CA ASP A 70 1.20 9.25 7.22
C ASP A 70 0.72 7.79 7.06
N HIS A 71 0.17 7.45 5.90
CA HIS A 71 -0.39 6.13 5.63
C HIS A 71 0.72 5.09 5.51
N ARG A 72 0.32 3.83 5.67
CA ARG A 72 1.15 2.66 5.41
C ARG A 72 0.52 1.80 4.32
N LEU A 73 1.36 1.28 3.45
CA LEU A 73 0.98 0.27 2.46
C LEU A 73 1.62 -1.06 2.84
N TYR A 74 0.85 -2.12 2.76
CA TYR A 74 1.34 -3.50 2.78
C TYR A 74 1.12 -4.08 1.39
N LEU A 75 2.22 -4.42 0.72
CA LEU A 75 2.20 -5.09 -0.57
C LEU A 75 2.50 -6.57 -0.35
N VAL A 76 1.65 -7.43 -0.90
CA VAL A 76 1.85 -8.88 -0.89
C VAL A 76 2.36 -9.30 -2.25
N LYS A 77 3.44 -10.08 -2.31
CA LYS A 77 3.96 -10.68 -3.54
C LYS A 77 3.93 -12.20 -3.47
N ASN A 78 3.91 -12.83 -4.63
CA ASN A 78 4.29 -14.22 -4.81
C ASN A 78 5.63 -14.24 -5.57
N SER A 79 6.68 -14.82 -4.99
CA SER A 79 8.04 -14.73 -5.55
C SER A 79 8.30 -15.71 -6.70
N THR A 80 7.54 -16.80 -6.80
CA THR A 80 7.78 -17.86 -7.79
C THR A 80 7.04 -17.64 -9.11
N ASP A 81 6.08 -16.71 -9.13
CA ASP A 81 5.34 -16.37 -10.34
C ASP A 81 6.23 -15.72 -11.41
N ASN A 82 5.72 -15.64 -12.64
CA ASN A 82 6.35 -14.94 -13.75
C ASN A 82 7.82 -15.37 -13.96
N ASN A 83 8.07 -16.67 -14.09
CA ASN A 83 9.41 -17.25 -14.26
C ASN A 83 10.41 -16.80 -13.15
N ASN A 84 9.97 -16.79 -11.88
CA ASN A 84 10.73 -16.33 -10.72
C ASN A 84 11.05 -14.81 -10.70
N LEU A 85 10.42 -14.01 -11.57
CA LEU A 85 10.44 -12.54 -11.45
C LEU A 85 9.42 -12.02 -10.44
N GLY A 86 8.52 -12.89 -9.98
CA GLY A 86 7.50 -12.60 -8.99
C GLY A 86 6.32 -11.79 -9.55
N SER A 87 5.24 -11.78 -8.78
CA SER A 87 4.02 -11.03 -9.07
C SER A 87 3.50 -10.37 -7.79
N VAL A 88 2.81 -9.23 -7.92
CA VAL A 88 2.12 -8.58 -6.79
C VAL A 88 0.72 -9.16 -6.66
N VAL A 89 0.41 -9.76 -5.51
CA VAL A 89 -0.88 -10.40 -5.23
C VAL A 89 -1.91 -9.38 -4.79
N GLY A 90 -1.53 -8.45 -3.91
CA GLY A 90 -2.48 -7.53 -3.29
C GLY A 90 -1.83 -6.33 -2.61
N LEU A 91 -2.68 -5.38 -2.23
CA LEU A 91 -2.33 -4.14 -1.55
C LEU A 91 -3.33 -3.89 -0.42
N LEU A 92 -2.84 -3.60 0.79
CA LEU A 92 -3.62 -3.05 1.89
C LEU A 92 -3.07 -1.66 2.24
N LYS A 93 -3.95 -0.66 2.31
CA LYS A 93 -3.61 0.69 2.75
C LYS A 93 -4.30 0.96 4.08
N VAL A 94 -3.53 1.37 5.08
CA VAL A 94 -4.04 1.77 6.40
C VAL A 94 -3.55 3.16 6.76
N GLY A 95 -4.27 3.83 7.65
CA GLY A 95 -3.86 5.13 8.15
C GLY A 95 -4.73 5.63 9.29
N THR A 96 -4.12 6.41 10.18
CA THR A 96 -4.85 7.09 11.24
C THR A 96 -5.73 8.19 10.66
N LYS A 97 -6.96 8.29 11.14
CA LYS A 97 -7.92 9.33 10.74
C LYS A 97 -8.60 9.91 11.96
N HIS A 98 -8.66 11.23 12.04
CA HIS A 98 -9.53 11.92 12.98
C HIS A 98 -10.97 11.83 12.46
N LEU A 99 -11.82 11.13 13.19
CA LEU A 99 -13.18 10.82 12.81
C LEU A 99 -14.16 11.25 13.92
N PHE A 100 -15.33 11.69 13.49
CA PHE A 100 -16.51 11.86 14.34
C PHE A 100 -17.41 10.64 14.13
N VAL A 101 -17.47 9.76 15.12
CA VAL A 101 -18.14 8.47 15.03
C VAL A 101 -19.38 8.47 15.91
N TYR A 102 -20.50 7.99 15.38
CA TYR A 102 -21.73 7.80 16.16
C TYR A 102 -21.67 6.49 16.94
N ASP A 103 -22.07 6.52 18.21
CA ASP A 103 -22.33 5.30 18.97
C ASP A 103 -23.74 4.73 18.70
N SER A 104 -24.08 3.62 19.35
CA SER A 104 -25.38 2.97 19.23
C SER A 104 -26.56 3.79 19.76
N HIS A 105 -26.29 4.88 20.50
CA HIS A 105 -27.30 5.81 21.01
C HIS A 105 -27.40 7.08 20.14
N GLY A 106 -26.65 7.15 19.04
CA GLY A 106 -26.63 8.31 18.15
C GLY A 106 -25.82 9.50 18.69
N GLN A 107 -25.01 9.30 19.74
CA GLN A 107 -24.12 10.33 20.24
C GLN A 107 -22.81 10.35 19.45
N VAL A 108 -22.31 11.55 19.14
CA VAL A 108 -21.06 11.74 18.39
C VAL A 108 -19.86 11.71 19.33
N HIS A 109 -18.85 10.95 18.94
CA HIS A 109 -17.56 10.84 19.62
C HIS A 109 -16.41 11.15 18.67
N GLU A 110 -15.52 12.04 19.08
CA GLU A 110 -14.25 12.24 18.36
C GLU A 110 -13.26 11.12 18.70
N ARG A 111 -12.67 10.50 17.68
CA ARG A 111 -11.71 9.39 17.80
C ARG A 111 -10.64 9.50 16.72
N THR A 112 -9.45 8.97 17.00
CA THR A 112 -8.36 8.83 16.01
C THR A 112 -7.97 7.37 15.81
N PRO A 113 -8.87 6.52 15.25
CA PRO A 113 -8.56 5.12 15.03
C PRO A 113 -7.59 4.90 13.86
N LEU A 114 -6.98 3.71 13.83
CA LEU A 114 -6.35 3.15 12.64
C LEU A 114 -7.45 2.53 11.77
N GLY A 115 -7.59 3.03 10.54
CA GLY A 115 -8.48 2.46 9.52
C GLY A 115 -7.72 1.75 8.41
#